data_AF-V9D629-F1
#
_entry.id   AF-V9D629-F1
#
_cell.length_a   1.000
_cell.length_b   1.000
_cell.length_c   1.000
_cell.angle_alpha   90.00
_cell.angle_beta   90.00
_cell.angle_gamma   90.00
#
_symmetry.space_group_name_H-M   'P 1'
#
loop_
_entity.id
_entity.type
_entity.pdbx_description
1 polymer ?
#
loop_
_entity_poly.entity_id
_entity_poly.type
_entity_poly.pdbx_seq_one_letter_code
_entity_poly.pdbx_strand_id
1 'polypeptide(L)'
;MADSAKTYGFTALPADQSQDKPSTTSPQPMDISSLQPPKTPLAERVTTYVKSKLDADTYRHSLRVYTWGLAIARQCFPDFELTPGSKLEETWYLTAMLHDIGTCDEFIARTHLSYEFFAGLHAFDLLQNPWVTGGEGIAPREQAESVVEAILRHQDVQDKGKVTLITRLIHWGTLLDNIGAVKELVHPGTIENVVREYPRPGWSGCFKGTVEKEKRLKPYAMVSRIEGFEEVIAKNGAPGGLMAKYD
;
A
#
# COMPACT_ATOMS: atom_id res chain seq x y z
N MET A 1 18.10 5.92 16.18
CA MET A 1 18.13 4.44 16.09
C MET A 1 16.99 3.81 16.90
N ALA A 2 16.96 3.84 18.24
CA ALA A 2 15.85 3.23 19.01
C ALA A 2 14.50 3.97 18.85
N ASP A 3 14.53 5.29 18.64
CA ASP A 3 13.32 6.12 18.44
C ASP A 3 12.69 5.91 17.04
N SER A 4 13.53 5.87 16.00
CA SER A 4 13.15 5.72 14.60
C SER A 4 12.42 4.41 14.30
N ALA A 5 12.76 3.33 15.01
CA ALA A 5 12.15 2.01 14.79
C ALA A 5 10.65 2.00 15.05
N LYS A 6 10.20 2.64 16.14
CA LYS A 6 8.78 2.83 16.44
C LYS A 6 8.19 4.00 15.67
N THR A 7 8.89 5.13 15.65
CA THR A 7 8.38 6.39 15.07
C THR A 7 8.11 6.29 13.56
N TYR A 8 8.94 5.57 12.81
CA TYR A 8 8.81 5.40 11.35
C TYR A 8 8.64 3.94 10.92
N GLY A 9 8.52 3.00 11.85
CA GLY A 9 8.12 1.62 11.53
C GLY A 9 9.23 0.70 11.03
N PHE A 10 10.50 0.96 11.36
CA PHE A 10 11.59 -0.01 11.16
C PHE A 10 11.56 -1.20 12.14
N THR A 11 10.47 -1.41 12.87
CA THR A 11 10.22 -2.65 13.62
C THR A 11 10.36 -3.86 12.70
N ALA A 12 11.31 -4.74 13.01
CA ALA A 12 11.60 -5.89 12.17
C ALA A 12 10.66 -7.06 12.50
N LEU A 13 9.88 -7.49 11.50
CA LEU A 13 8.96 -8.62 11.56
C LEU A 13 9.50 -9.79 10.71
N PRO A 14 9.14 -11.05 10.98
CA PRO A 14 9.39 -12.14 10.04
C PRO A 14 8.86 -11.78 8.65
N ALA A 15 9.56 -12.16 7.58
CA ALA A 15 9.04 -11.94 6.22
C ALA A 15 7.84 -12.87 5.92
N ASP A 16 7.91 -14.10 6.41
CA ASP A 16 6.84 -15.09 6.34
C ASP A 16 5.59 -14.62 7.08
N GLN A 17 4.48 -14.52 6.35
CA GLN A 17 3.22 -14.04 6.91
C GLN A 17 2.49 -15.07 7.76
N SER A 18 2.80 -16.36 7.58
CA SER A 18 2.22 -17.41 8.43
C SER A 18 2.68 -17.32 9.88
N GLN A 19 3.72 -16.53 10.16
CA GLN A 19 4.25 -16.29 11.50
C GLN A 19 3.59 -15.09 12.19
N ASP A 20 2.68 -14.38 11.53
CA ASP A 20 1.90 -13.32 12.15
C ASP A 20 1.04 -13.86 13.28
N LYS A 21 1.07 -13.18 14.42
CA LYS A 21 0.30 -13.56 15.61
C LYS A 21 -0.70 -12.45 15.93
N PRO A 22 -1.88 -12.44 15.27
CA PRO A 22 -2.89 -11.45 15.59
C PRO A 22 -3.42 -11.65 17.02
N SER A 23 -3.70 -10.57 17.72
CA SER A 23 -4.31 -10.59 19.06
C SER A 23 -5.75 -11.11 19.03
N THR A 24 -6.41 -11.02 17.87
CA THR A 24 -7.75 -11.53 17.61
C THR A 24 -7.89 -12.05 16.18
N THR A 25 -8.64 -13.14 16.03
CA THR A 25 -9.07 -13.68 14.73
C THR A 25 -10.50 -13.29 14.37
N SER A 26 -11.10 -12.39 15.17
CA SER A 26 -12.47 -11.90 14.99
C SER A 26 -12.50 -10.37 15.14
N PRO A 27 -11.91 -9.64 14.18
CA PRO A 27 -11.91 -8.17 14.20
C PRO A 27 -13.34 -7.63 14.18
N GLN A 28 -13.55 -6.50 14.86
CA GLN A 28 -14.84 -5.82 14.87
C GLN A 28 -14.96 -4.86 13.68
N PRO A 29 -16.19 -4.52 13.24
CA PRO A 29 -16.38 -3.51 12.20
C PRO A 29 -15.79 -2.18 12.64
N MET A 30 -15.05 -1.53 11.75
CA MET A 30 -14.55 -0.18 11.92
C MET A 30 -15.31 0.80 11.04
N ASP A 31 -15.64 1.97 11.60
CA ASP A 31 -16.26 3.06 10.86
C ASP A 31 -15.21 3.80 10.02
N ILE A 32 -15.59 4.23 8.82
CA ILE A 32 -14.69 4.97 7.92
C ILE A 32 -14.18 6.28 8.55
N SER A 33 -14.97 6.93 9.40
CA SER A 33 -14.58 8.12 10.14
C SER A 33 -13.41 7.89 11.10
N SER A 34 -13.17 6.64 11.52
CA SER A 34 -12.02 6.25 12.35
C SER A 34 -10.77 5.88 11.54
N LEU A 35 -10.85 5.88 10.21
CA LEU A 35 -9.82 5.45 9.27
C LEU A 35 -9.41 6.56 8.29
N GLN A 36 -9.54 7.81 8.73
CA GLN A 36 -9.29 8.99 7.91
C GLN A 36 -7.79 9.22 7.70
N PRO A 37 -7.37 9.66 6.50
CA PRO A 37 -6.00 10.08 6.23
C PRO A 37 -5.49 11.16 7.20
N PRO A 38 -4.19 11.18 7.51
CA PRO A 38 -3.58 12.29 8.25
C PRO A 38 -3.67 13.59 7.43
N LYS A 39 -3.88 14.71 8.11
CA LYS A 39 -4.01 16.06 7.52
C LYS A 39 -2.78 16.92 7.76
N THR A 40 -1.59 16.31 7.71
CA THR A 40 -0.34 17.05 7.87
C THR A 40 0.04 17.72 6.55
N PRO A 41 0.85 18.78 6.56
CA PRO A 41 1.29 19.43 5.32
C PRO A 41 1.97 18.46 4.35
N LEU A 42 2.77 17.52 4.87
CA LEU A 42 3.44 16.50 4.07
C LEU A 42 2.43 15.52 3.44
N ALA A 43 1.45 15.04 4.22
CA ALA A 43 0.41 14.15 3.72
C ALA A 43 -0.41 14.83 2.61
N GLU A 44 -0.90 16.05 2.84
CA GLU A 44 -1.68 16.80 1.85
C GLU A 44 -0.91 17.08 0.56
N ARG A 45 0.40 17.38 0.68
CA ARG A 45 1.27 17.54 -0.48
C ARG A 45 1.37 16.25 -1.29
N VAL A 46 1.63 15.12 -0.63
CA VAL A 46 1.71 13.82 -1.31
C VAL A 46 0.36 13.45 -1.93
N THR A 47 -0.76 13.65 -1.23
CA THR A 47 -2.11 13.43 -1.76
C THR A 47 -2.33 14.23 -3.04
N THR A 48 -1.99 15.53 -3.02
CA THR A 48 -2.14 16.42 -4.17
C THR A 48 -1.31 15.93 -5.34
N TYR A 49 -0.05 15.58 -5.11
CA TYR A 49 0.83 15.08 -6.15
C TYR A 49 0.34 13.76 -6.74
N VAL A 50 0.05 12.77 -5.90
CA VAL A 50 -0.39 11.44 -6.34
C VAL A 50 -1.70 11.55 -7.13
N LYS A 51 -2.65 12.37 -6.67
CA LYS A 51 -3.92 12.61 -7.39
C LYS A 51 -3.73 13.29 -8.75
N SER A 52 -2.63 14.03 -8.94
CA SER A 52 -2.29 14.64 -10.23
C SER A 52 -1.61 13.68 -11.21
N LYS A 53 -1.14 12.52 -10.74
CA LYS A 53 -0.33 11.56 -11.51
C LYS A 53 -1.03 10.23 -11.75
N LEU A 54 -1.66 9.67 -10.73
CA LEU A 54 -2.39 8.41 -10.83
C LEU A 54 -3.76 8.64 -11.48
N ASP A 55 -4.23 7.62 -12.20
CA ASP A 55 -5.63 7.54 -12.57
C ASP A 55 -6.53 7.39 -11.32
N ALA A 56 -7.83 7.62 -11.49
CA ALA A 56 -8.78 7.61 -10.39
C ALA A 56 -8.93 6.22 -9.72
N ASP A 57 -8.69 5.13 -10.44
CA ASP A 57 -8.82 3.77 -9.90
C ASP A 57 -7.62 3.41 -9.05
N THR A 58 -6.40 3.69 -9.53
CA THR A 58 -5.16 3.49 -8.76
C THR A 58 -5.10 4.42 -7.55
N TYR A 59 -5.56 5.67 -7.66
CA TYR A 59 -5.66 6.57 -6.50
C TYR A 59 -6.63 6.03 -5.43
N ARG A 60 -7.79 5.51 -5.83
CA ARG A 60 -8.74 4.87 -4.91
C ARG A 60 -8.19 3.56 -4.33
N HIS A 61 -7.44 2.79 -5.11
CA HIS A 61 -6.71 1.63 -4.63
C HIS A 61 -5.76 1.99 -3.49
N SER A 62 -4.90 2.99 -3.67
CA SER A 62 -4.02 3.48 -2.61
C SER A 62 -4.75 3.87 -1.33
N LEU A 63 -5.90 4.54 -1.44
CA LEU A 63 -6.74 4.89 -0.28
C LEU A 63 -7.32 3.65 0.41
N ARG A 64 -7.83 2.67 -0.35
CA ARG A 64 -8.30 1.40 0.21
C ARG A 64 -7.18 0.65 0.91
N VAL A 65 -6.01 0.51 0.25
CA VAL A 65 -4.81 -0.13 0.80
C VAL A 65 -4.43 0.49 2.14
N TYR A 66 -4.33 1.82 2.21
CA TYR A 66 -4.10 2.56 3.45
C TYR A 66 -5.11 2.17 4.54
N THR A 67 -6.39 2.19 4.20
CA THR A 67 -7.47 1.91 5.13
C THR A 67 -7.48 0.46 5.62
N TRP A 68 -7.18 -0.52 4.76
CA TRP A 68 -7.03 -1.93 5.14
C TRP A 68 -5.90 -2.13 6.13
N GLY A 69 -4.71 -1.58 5.84
CA GLY A 69 -3.56 -1.70 6.75
C GLY A 69 -3.84 -1.05 8.11
N LEU A 70 -4.53 0.10 8.14
CA LEU A 70 -4.98 0.71 9.39
C LEU A 70 -5.93 -0.20 10.18
N ALA A 71 -6.95 -0.76 9.51
CA ALA A 71 -7.94 -1.60 10.16
C ALA A 71 -7.32 -2.87 10.75
N ILE A 72 -6.46 -3.54 9.97
CA ILE A 72 -5.72 -4.74 10.40
C ILE A 72 -4.82 -4.41 11.59
N ALA A 73 -4.01 -3.35 11.48
CA ALA A 73 -3.11 -2.97 12.57
C ALA A 73 -3.86 -2.65 13.86
N ARG A 74 -4.94 -1.86 13.79
CA ARG A 74 -5.68 -1.41 14.98
C ARG A 74 -6.51 -2.50 15.63
N GLN A 75 -7.08 -3.42 14.86
CA GLN A 75 -7.92 -4.51 15.39
C GLN A 75 -7.09 -5.73 15.77
N CYS A 76 -6.18 -6.16 14.90
CA CYS A 76 -5.47 -7.43 15.04
C CYS A 76 -4.07 -7.29 15.64
N PHE A 77 -3.46 -6.10 15.60
CA PHE A 77 -2.09 -5.89 16.09
C PHE A 77 -1.94 -4.57 16.87
N PRO A 78 -2.72 -4.35 17.95
CA PRO A 78 -2.72 -3.08 18.67
C PRO A 78 -1.35 -2.68 19.23
N ASP A 79 -0.48 -3.66 19.50
CA ASP A 79 0.90 -3.46 19.98
C ASP A 79 1.81 -2.76 18.96
N PHE A 80 1.38 -2.62 17.70
CA PHE A 80 2.09 -1.82 16.70
C PHE A 80 1.95 -0.31 16.95
N GLU A 81 1.04 0.12 17.84
CA GLU A 81 0.87 1.52 18.24
C GLU A 81 0.58 2.48 17.06
N LEU A 82 -0.08 1.97 16.00
CA LEU A 82 -0.49 2.74 14.81
C LEU A 82 -1.68 3.65 15.11
N THR A 83 -1.40 4.72 15.86
CA THR A 83 -2.38 5.64 16.45
C THR A 83 -2.65 6.86 15.56
N PRO A 84 -3.87 7.43 15.60
CA PRO A 84 -4.21 8.63 14.84
C PRO A 84 -3.27 9.81 15.11
N GLY A 85 -2.78 10.46 14.06
CA GLY A 85 -1.87 11.61 14.14
C GLY A 85 -0.42 11.28 14.44
N SER A 86 -0.07 10.00 14.62
CA SER A 86 1.31 9.59 14.87
C SER A 86 2.18 9.72 13.61
N LYS A 87 3.49 9.84 13.81
CA LYS A 87 4.46 9.77 12.70
C LYS A 87 4.46 8.41 12.00
N LEU A 88 4.13 7.35 12.72
CA LEU A 88 3.99 6.02 12.14
C LEU A 88 2.79 5.95 11.18
N GLU A 89 1.66 6.53 11.55
CA GLU A 89 0.49 6.63 10.67
C GLU A 89 0.76 7.50 9.44
N GLU A 90 1.44 8.64 9.61
CA GLU A 90 1.86 9.47 8.47
C GLU A 90 2.78 8.67 7.53
N THR A 91 3.76 7.94 8.07
CA THR A 91 4.66 7.09 7.28
C THR A 91 3.89 5.99 6.51
N TRP A 92 2.92 5.36 7.17
CA TRP A 92 2.05 4.38 6.55
C TRP A 92 1.22 5.00 5.41
N TYR A 93 0.60 6.15 5.65
CA TYR A 93 -0.17 6.87 4.63
C TYR A 93 0.66 7.21 3.40
N LEU A 94 1.85 7.80 3.60
CA LEU A 94 2.76 8.16 2.52
C LEU A 94 3.14 6.94 1.67
N THR A 95 3.39 5.80 2.33
CA THR A 95 3.71 4.54 1.64
C THR A 95 2.54 4.07 0.77
N ALA A 96 1.34 3.98 1.33
CA ALA A 96 0.16 3.54 0.60
C ALA A 96 -0.16 4.44 -0.60
N MET A 97 0.02 5.76 -0.46
CA MET A 97 -0.21 6.72 -1.55
C MET A 97 0.84 6.64 -2.66
N LEU A 98 2.09 6.29 -2.35
CA LEU A 98 3.20 6.34 -3.31
C LEU A 98 3.57 4.99 -3.92
N HIS A 99 3.13 3.85 -3.36
CA HIS A 99 3.63 2.53 -3.77
C HIS A 99 3.47 2.22 -5.27
N ASP A 100 2.36 2.66 -5.87
CA ASP A 100 2.04 2.44 -7.28
C ASP A 100 2.34 3.66 -8.17
N ILE A 101 3.05 4.69 -7.68
CA ILE A 101 3.33 5.89 -8.49
C ILE A 101 4.06 5.57 -9.80
N GLY A 102 4.89 4.52 -9.80
CA GLY A 102 5.61 4.05 -10.99
C GLY A 102 4.73 3.44 -12.08
N THR A 103 3.46 3.13 -11.79
CA THR A 103 2.52 2.52 -12.76
C THR A 103 1.89 3.54 -13.72
N CYS A 104 1.93 4.83 -13.37
CA CYS A 104 1.27 5.85 -14.19
C CYS A 104 1.83 5.89 -15.62
N ASP A 105 1.00 6.27 -16.58
CA ASP A 105 1.36 6.33 -18.00
C ASP A 105 2.60 7.19 -18.26
N GLU A 106 2.77 8.24 -17.46
CA GLU A 106 3.96 9.08 -17.55
C GLU A 106 5.22 8.29 -17.24
N PHE A 107 5.24 7.42 -16.24
CA PHE A 107 6.50 6.81 -15.78
C PHE A 107 6.75 5.40 -16.31
N ILE A 108 5.71 4.58 -16.44
CA ILE A 108 5.87 3.13 -16.67
C ILE A 108 6.68 2.79 -17.94
N ALA A 109 6.59 3.62 -18.98
CA ALA A 109 7.32 3.46 -20.24
C ALA A 109 8.58 4.35 -20.37
N ARG A 110 8.82 5.27 -19.43
CA ARG A 110 9.94 6.23 -19.46
C ARG A 110 11.15 5.80 -18.62
N THR A 111 11.09 4.62 -18.03
CA THR A 111 12.19 4.03 -17.26
C THR A 111 12.39 2.58 -17.66
N HIS A 112 13.63 2.10 -17.55
CA HIS A 112 13.98 0.68 -17.68
C HIS A 112 13.98 -0.04 -16.33
N LEU A 113 13.64 0.63 -15.23
CA LEU A 113 13.50 0.00 -13.93
C LEU A 113 12.12 -0.64 -13.79
N SER A 114 12.02 -1.73 -13.02
CA SER A 114 10.75 -2.22 -12.50
C SER A 114 10.00 -1.07 -11.81
N TYR A 115 8.69 -0.99 -11.99
CA TYR A 115 7.91 0.15 -11.52
C TYR A 115 8.08 0.40 -10.00
N GLU A 116 8.27 -0.65 -9.20
CA GLU A 116 8.50 -0.59 -7.75
C GLU A 116 9.82 0.11 -7.43
N PHE A 117 10.86 -0.16 -8.21
CA PHE A 117 12.19 0.44 -8.05
C PHE A 117 12.19 1.91 -8.43
N PHE A 118 11.55 2.24 -9.55
CA PHE A 118 11.35 3.63 -9.93
C PHE A 118 10.50 4.39 -8.90
N ALA A 119 9.40 3.79 -8.45
CA ALA A 119 8.51 4.37 -7.43
C ALA A 119 9.28 4.69 -6.14
N GLY A 120 10.14 3.78 -5.67
CA GLY A 120 10.99 4.01 -4.50
C GLY A 120 11.95 5.18 -4.69
N LEU A 121 12.69 5.24 -5.81
CA LEU A 121 13.61 6.35 -6.09
C LEU A 121 12.86 7.69 -6.18
N HIS A 122 11.73 7.69 -6.87
CA HIS A 122 10.89 8.87 -7.05
C HIS A 122 10.28 9.35 -5.72
N ALA A 123 9.82 8.42 -4.89
CA ALA A 123 9.31 8.72 -3.56
C ALA A 123 10.40 9.32 -2.65
N PHE A 124 11.64 8.83 -2.72
CA PHE A 124 12.74 9.40 -1.93
C PHE A 124 12.96 10.88 -2.26
N ASP A 125 13.07 11.20 -3.55
CA ASP A 125 13.28 12.57 -4.02
C ASP A 125 12.10 13.46 -3.64
N LEU A 126 10.87 13.02 -3.92
CA LEU A 126 9.63 13.72 -3.59
C LEU A 126 9.47 14.03 -2.10
N LEU A 127 9.85 13.10 -1.22
CA LEU A 127 9.68 13.25 0.23
C LEU A 127 10.73 14.18 0.85
N GLN A 128 11.93 14.21 0.27
CA GLN A 128 13.04 15.05 0.72
C GLN A 128 13.04 16.45 0.08
N ASN A 129 12.50 16.60 -1.14
CA ASN A 129 12.62 17.81 -1.94
C ASN A 129 11.24 18.42 -2.29
N PRO A 130 10.78 19.46 -1.56
CA PRO A 130 9.46 20.08 -1.80
C PRO A 130 9.28 20.62 -3.21
N TRP A 131 10.37 21.02 -3.88
CA TRP A 131 10.34 21.58 -5.23
C TRP A 131 9.90 20.58 -6.30
N VAL A 132 9.99 19.27 -6.05
CA VAL A 132 9.55 18.21 -6.99
C VAL A 132 8.04 18.23 -7.19
N THR A 133 7.29 18.64 -6.16
CA THR A 133 5.81 18.55 -6.14
C THR A 133 5.12 19.89 -5.94
N GLY A 134 5.83 20.88 -5.40
CA GLY A 134 5.22 22.11 -4.87
C GLY A 134 4.50 21.84 -3.55
N GLY A 135 4.36 22.86 -2.70
CA GLY A 135 3.69 22.74 -1.39
C GLY A 135 4.63 22.56 -0.20
N GLU A 136 4.05 22.28 0.97
CA GLU A 136 4.73 22.33 2.27
C GLU A 136 5.02 20.93 2.88
N GLY A 137 5.80 20.91 3.97
CA GLY A 137 6.20 19.70 4.69
C GLY A 137 7.44 19.02 4.11
N ILE A 138 8.33 18.47 4.92
CA ILE A 138 9.48 17.70 4.43
C ILE A 138 9.60 16.49 5.33
N ALA A 139 9.67 15.30 4.75
CA ALA A 139 9.87 14.09 5.55
C ALA A 139 11.26 14.15 6.18
N PRO A 140 11.42 13.83 7.48
CA PRO A 140 12.72 13.47 8.00
C PRO A 140 13.29 12.31 7.16
N ARG A 141 14.62 12.30 6.97
CA ARG A 141 15.27 11.30 6.11
C ARG A 141 14.89 9.87 6.47
N GLU A 142 14.87 9.54 7.75
CA GLU A 142 14.48 8.20 8.24
C GLU A 142 13.04 7.83 7.88
N GLN A 143 12.10 8.79 7.86
CA GLN A 143 10.74 8.57 7.40
C GLN A 143 10.71 8.26 5.90
N ALA A 144 11.45 9.04 5.10
CA ALA A 144 11.57 8.82 3.67
C ALA A 144 12.18 7.44 3.37
N GLU A 145 13.24 7.05 4.08
CA GLU A 145 13.88 5.73 3.93
C GLU A 145 12.91 4.59 4.30
N SER A 146 12.08 4.74 5.33
CA SER A 146 11.06 3.74 5.68
C SER A 146 10.01 3.57 4.58
N VAL A 147 9.49 4.68 4.04
CA VAL A 147 8.56 4.66 2.92
C VAL A 147 9.20 3.94 1.71
N VAL A 148 10.43 4.30 1.38
CA VAL A 148 11.13 3.76 0.20
C VAL A 148 11.42 2.27 0.36
N GLU A 149 11.92 1.83 1.52
CA GLU A 149 12.12 0.40 1.81
C GLU A 149 10.82 -0.40 1.61
N ALA A 150 9.69 0.13 2.08
CA ALA A 150 8.39 -0.52 1.90
C ALA A 150 7.93 -0.53 0.45
N ILE A 151 8.10 0.56 -0.31
CA ILE A 151 7.75 0.62 -1.73
C ILE A 151 8.59 -0.34 -2.55
N LEU A 152 9.91 -0.38 -2.35
CA LEU A 152 10.79 -1.29 -3.10
C LEU A 152 10.42 -2.76 -2.88
N ARG A 153 9.82 -3.08 -1.74
CA ARG A 153 9.50 -4.44 -1.30
C ARG A 153 8.00 -4.75 -1.27
N HIS A 154 7.13 -3.89 -1.81
CA HIS A 154 5.68 -4.08 -1.64
C HIS A 154 5.13 -5.29 -2.42
N GLN A 155 5.80 -5.69 -3.51
CA GLN A 155 5.54 -6.97 -4.18
C GLN A 155 6.43 -8.11 -3.67
N ASP A 156 7.32 -7.86 -2.71
CA ASP A 156 8.31 -8.80 -2.18
C ASP A 156 7.76 -9.68 -1.04
N VAL A 157 6.69 -10.43 -1.32
CA VAL A 157 6.16 -11.39 -0.37
C VAL A 157 7.06 -12.64 -0.36
N GLN A 158 7.68 -12.93 0.77
CA GLN A 158 8.69 -13.99 0.95
C GLN A 158 8.41 -14.85 2.20
N ASP A 159 9.02 -16.03 2.27
CA ASP A 159 8.91 -16.98 3.40
C ASP A 159 10.12 -16.93 4.36
N LYS A 160 11.14 -16.12 4.08
CA LYS A 160 12.40 -16.08 4.83
C LYS A 160 12.90 -14.67 5.05
N GLY A 161 13.63 -14.48 6.15
CA GLY A 161 14.23 -13.19 6.52
C GLY A 161 13.28 -12.30 7.29
N LYS A 162 13.48 -10.98 7.18
CA LYS A 162 12.71 -9.96 7.89
C LYS A 162 12.24 -8.84 6.96
N VAL A 163 11.16 -8.20 7.36
CA VAL A 163 10.59 -7.01 6.72
C VAL A 163 10.31 -5.94 7.78
N THR A 164 10.18 -4.67 7.38
CA THR A 164 9.74 -3.62 8.29
C THR A 164 8.24 -3.74 8.58
N LEU A 165 7.76 -3.08 9.64
CA LEU A 165 6.33 -2.97 9.90
C LEU A 165 5.61 -2.29 8.73
N ILE A 166 6.18 -1.23 8.15
CA ILE A 166 5.56 -0.55 7.00
C ILE A 166 5.49 -1.47 5.77
N THR A 167 6.55 -2.24 5.49
CA THR A 167 6.56 -3.26 4.43
C THR A 167 5.45 -4.31 4.68
N ARG A 168 5.23 -4.69 5.93
CA ARG A 168 4.16 -5.62 6.29
C ARG A 168 2.76 -5.04 6.05
N LEU A 169 2.54 -3.78 6.45
CA LEU A 169 1.26 -3.10 6.22
C LEU A 169 0.93 -2.99 4.73
N ILE A 170 1.92 -2.65 3.89
CA ILE A 170 1.70 -2.56 2.44
C ILE A 170 1.40 -3.93 1.83
N HIS A 171 2.03 -5.01 2.31
CA HIS A 171 1.68 -6.37 1.88
C HIS A 171 0.23 -6.69 2.20
N TRP A 172 -0.22 -6.56 3.45
CA TRP A 172 -1.60 -6.90 3.81
C TRP A 172 -2.62 -6.07 3.03
N GLY A 173 -2.40 -4.76 2.91
CA GLY A 173 -3.31 -3.87 2.18
C GLY A 173 -3.42 -4.24 0.70
N THR A 174 -2.30 -4.44 0.01
CA THR A 174 -2.29 -4.79 -1.42
C THR A 174 -2.81 -6.21 -1.67
N LEU A 175 -2.45 -7.18 -0.82
CA LEU A 175 -2.92 -8.57 -0.92
C LEU A 175 -4.44 -8.69 -0.77
N LEU A 176 -5.03 -7.96 0.18
CA LEU A 176 -6.49 -7.92 0.34
C LEU A 176 -7.16 -7.29 -0.88
N ASP A 177 -6.63 -6.15 -1.35
CA ASP A 177 -7.25 -5.36 -2.40
C ASP A 177 -7.15 -6.00 -3.78
N ASN A 178 -6.03 -6.67 -4.08
CA ASN A 178 -5.72 -7.21 -5.41
C ASN A 178 -6.13 -8.67 -5.56
N ILE A 179 -5.96 -9.49 -4.51
CA ILE A 179 -6.18 -10.93 -4.59
C ILE A 179 -7.11 -11.51 -3.51
N GLY A 180 -7.67 -10.67 -2.64
CA GLY A 180 -8.62 -11.08 -1.61
C GLY A 180 -8.00 -11.95 -0.49
N ALA A 181 -6.66 -11.95 -0.39
CA ALA A 181 -5.96 -12.64 0.69
C ALA A 181 -6.07 -11.87 2.01
N VAL A 182 -5.72 -12.50 3.12
CA VAL A 182 -5.78 -11.95 4.49
C VAL A 182 -7.16 -11.41 4.93
N LYS A 183 -8.23 -11.85 4.27
CA LYS A 183 -9.61 -11.40 4.52
C LYS A 183 -10.09 -11.65 5.95
N GLU A 184 -9.54 -12.66 6.61
CA GLU A 184 -9.79 -12.98 8.01
C GLU A 184 -9.33 -11.89 8.98
N LEU A 185 -8.42 -11.00 8.56
CA LEU A 185 -7.93 -9.87 9.35
C LEU A 185 -8.81 -8.61 9.23
N VAL A 186 -9.84 -8.63 8.38
CA VAL A 186 -10.73 -7.48 8.17
C VAL A 186 -12.19 -7.91 8.27
N HIS A 187 -12.94 -7.26 9.15
CA HIS A 187 -14.37 -7.51 9.29
C HIS A 187 -15.11 -7.15 7.97
N PRO A 188 -16.06 -7.98 7.47
CA PRO A 188 -16.79 -7.71 6.23
C PRO A 188 -17.50 -6.34 6.19
N GLY A 189 -18.05 -5.89 7.31
CA GLY A 189 -18.65 -4.55 7.43
C GLY A 189 -17.63 -3.41 7.24
N THR A 190 -16.37 -3.61 7.63
CA THR A 190 -15.29 -2.67 7.31
C THR A 190 -15.04 -2.66 5.80
N ILE A 191 -15.01 -3.83 5.16
CA ILE A 191 -14.85 -3.94 3.71
C ILE A 191 -15.94 -3.15 2.97
N GLU A 192 -17.20 -3.37 3.34
CA GLU A 192 -18.35 -2.67 2.74
C GLU A 192 -18.27 -1.15 2.91
N ASN A 193 -17.91 -0.67 4.09
CA ASN A 193 -17.80 0.75 4.37
C ASN A 193 -16.71 1.43 3.55
N VAL A 194 -15.55 0.80 3.44
CA VAL A 194 -14.38 1.36 2.75
C VAL A 194 -14.56 1.32 1.24
N VAL A 195 -15.13 0.25 0.68
CA VAL A 195 -15.45 0.20 -0.75
C VAL A 195 -16.54 1.20 -1.12
N ARG A 196 -17.51 1.44 -0.23
CA ARG A 196 -18.51 2.50 -0.43
C ARG A 196 -17.87 3.88 -0.49
N GLU A 197 -16.88 4.15 0.36
CA GLU A 197 -16.15 5.43 0.37
C GLU A 197 -15.19 5.56 -0.83
N TYR A 198 -14.50 4.48 -1.17
CA TYR A 198 -13.50 4.43 -2.24
C TYR A 198 -13.83 3.33 -3.27
N PRO A 199 -14.79 3.58 -4.18
CA PRO A 199 -15.28 2.55 -5.10
C PRO A 199 -14.19 1.97 -6.01
N ARG A 200 -14.40 0.75 -6.49
CA ARG A 200 -13.43 -0.06 -7.26
C ARG A 200 -14.01 -0.61 -8.58
N PRO A 201 -14.62 0.23 -9.45
CA PRO A 201 -15.27 -0.25 -10.66
C PRO A 201 -14.26 -0.86 -11.64
N GLY A 202 -14.20 -2.18 -11.71
CA GLY A 202 -13.30 -2.94 -12.57
C GLY A 202 -11.83 -2.91 -12.12
N TRP A 203 -11.56 -2.70 -10.83
CA TRP A 203 -10.18 -2.62 -10.31
C TRP A 203 -9.36 -3.87 -10.67
N SER A 204 -9.91 -5.07 -10.49
CA SER A 204 -9.20 -6.32 -10.85
C SER A 204 -8.78 -6.33 -12.33
N GLY A 205 -9.62 -5.82 -13.23
CA GLY A 205 -9.29 -5.70 -14.65
C GLY A 205 -8.19 -4.65 -14.91
N CYS A 206 -8.31 -3.48 -14.29
CA CYS A 206 -7.33 -2.40 -14.36
C CYS A 206 -5.93 -2.89 -13.92
N PHE A 207 -5.84 -3.46 -12.73
CA PHE A 207 -4.57 -3.90 -12.16
C PHE A 207 -3.94 -5.05 -12.94
N LYS A 208 -4.74 -6.02 -13.40
CA LYS A 208 -4.27 -7.06 -14.33
C LYS A 208 -3.64 -6.45 -15.59
N GLY A 209 -4.31 -5.47 -16.20
CA GLY A 209 -3.78 -4.77 -17.38
C GLY A 209 -2.46 -4.04 -17.10
N THR A 210 -2.32 -3.43 -15.91
CA THR A 210 -1.07 -2.80 -15.46
C THR A 210 0.07 -3.81 -15.32
N VAL A 211 -0.18 -4.97 -14.71
CA VAL A 211 0.81 -6.06 -14.58
C VAL A 211 1.24 -6.58 -15.96
N GLU A 212 0.29 -6.83 -16.86
CA GLU A 212 0.58 -7.27 -18.23
C GLU A 212 1.38 -6.23 -19.02
N LYS A 213 1.07 -4.94 -18.83
CA LYS A 213 1.80 -3.82 -19.43
C LYS A 213 3.23 -3.75 -18.91
N GLU A 214 3.43 -3.89 -17.60
CA GLU A 214 4.77 -3.91 -16.98
C GLU A 214 5.61 -5.05 -17.55
N LYS A 215 5.10 -6.28 -17.55
CA LYS A 215 5.80 -7.46 -18.08
C LYS A 215 6.11 -7.34 -19.57
N ARG A 216 5.22 -6.72 -20.36
CA ARG A 216 5.44 -6.49 -21.80
C ARG A 216 6.55 -5.46 -22.05
N LEU A 217 6.54 -4.34 -21.32
CA LEU A 217 7.53 -3.27 -21.50
C LEU A 217 8.89 -3.64 -20.91
N LYS A 218 8.89 -4.35 -19.78
CA LYS A 218 10.06 -4.73 -18.99
C LYS A 218 9.94 -6.21 -18.60
N PRO A 219 10.30 -7.16 -19.48
CA PRO A 219 10.20 -8.59 -19.21
C PRO A 219 11.02 -9.08 -18.00
N TYR A 220 12.04 -8.30 -17.62
CA TYR A 220 12.90 -8.52 -16.45
C TYR A 220 12.39 -7.81 -15.18
N ALA A 221 11.23 -7.13 -15.22
CA ALA A 221 10.68 -6.42 -14.08
C ALA A 221 10.41 -7.37 -12.91
N MET A 222 10.46 -6.86 -11.68
CA MET A 222 10.29 -7.65 -10.46
C MET A 222 8.98 -8.47 -10.49
N VAL A 223 7.86 -7.87 -10.91
CA VAL A 223 6.57 -8.56 -11.04
C VAL A 223 6.60 -9.81 -11.94
N SER A 224 7.56 -9.93 -12.87
CA SER A 224 7.68 -11.11 -13.74
C SER A 224 8.02 -12.40 -12.99
N ARG A 225 8.53 -12.30 -11.76
CA ARG A 225 8.80 -13.45 -10.87
C ARG A 225 7.54 -14.07 -10.27
N ILE A 226 6.40 -13.37 -10.31
CA ILE A 226 5.14 -13.83 -9.68
C ILE A 226 4.33 -14.59 -10.74
N GLU A 227 4.48 -15.91 -10.73
CA GLU A 227 3.74 -16.80 -11.62
C GLU A 227 2.25 -16.84 -11.25
N GLY A 228 1.37 -16.78 -12.26
CA GLY A 228 -0.07 -16.89 -12.08
C GLY A 228 -0.75 -15.65 -11.46
N PHE A 229 -0.04 -14.51 -11.36
CA PHE A 229 -0.53 -13.34 -10.63
C PHE A 229 -1.80 -12.76 -11.26
N GLU A 230 -1.80 -12.61 -12.59
CA GLU A 230 -2.91 -12.09 -13.40
C GLU A 230 -4.18 -12.91 -13.21
N GLU A 231 -4.08 -14.24 -13.15
CA GLU A 231 -5.21 -15.14 -12.94
C GLU A 231 -5.79 -15.00 -11.54
N VAL A 232 -4.94 -14.83 -10.52
CA VAL A 232 -5.41 -14.65 -9.13
C VAL A 232 -6.07 -13.29 -8.95
N ILE A 233 -5.53 -12.22 -9.58
CA ILE A 233 -6.16 -10.89 -9.61
C ILE A 233 -7.56 -10.98 -10.25
N ALA A 234 -7.66 -11.64 -11.41
CA ALA A 234 -8.93 -11.82 -12.12
C ALA A 234 -9.96 -12.59 -11.28
N LYS A 235 -9.52 -13.64 -10.57
CA LYS A 235 -10.40 -14.42 -9.69
C LYS A 235 -10.97 -13.61 -8.53
N ASN A 236 -10.26 -12.60 -8.03
CA ASN A 236 -10.74 -11.77 -6.91
C ASN A 236 -11.98 -10.93 -7.28
N GLY A 237 -12.04 -10.46 -8.52
CA GLY A 237 -13.18 -9.70 -9.06
C GLY A 237 -14.23 -10.54 -9.80
N ALA A 238 -13.93 -11.81 -10.07
CA ALA A 238 -14.88 -12.74 -10.69
C ALA A 238 -15.88 -13.32 -9.67
N PRO A 239 -17.04 -13.86 -10.11
CA PRO A 239 -18.00 -14.50 -9.21
C PRO A 239 -17.35 -15.50 -8.24
N GLY A 240 -17.59 -15.30 -6.93
CA GLY A 240 -17.00 -16.10 -5.85
C GLY A 240 -15.71 -15.51 -5.24
N GLY A 241 -15.12 -14.49 -5.87
CA GLY A 241 -14.04 -13.69 -5.31
C GLY A 241 -14.50 -12.75 -4.20
N LEU A 242 -13.57 -12.27 -3.37
CA LEU A 242 -13.88 -11.38 -2.25
C LEU A 242 -14.46 -10.04 -2.75
N MET A 243 -13.91 -9.54 -3.85
CA MET A 243 -14.25 -8.23 -4.40
C MET A 243 -15.31 -8.27 -5.51
N ALA A 244 -15.81 -9.46 -5.85
CA ALA A 244 -16.71 -9.69 -6.98
C ALA A 244 -17.96 -8.81 -7.05
N LYS A 245 -18.53 -8.42 -5.91
CA LYS A 245 -19.73 -7.57 -5.85
C LYS A 245 -19.42 -6.07 -5.91
N TYR A 246 -18.13 -5.72 -5.99
CA TYR A 246 -17.60 -4.36 -5.92
C TYR A 246 -16.75 -3.96 -7.12
N ASP A 247 -16.25 -4.96 -7.86
CA ASP A 247 -15.64 -4.80 -9.19
C ASP A 247 -16.69 -4.47 -10.26
#